data_AF-A0AAN4YVY3-F1
#
_entry.id   AF-A0AAN4YVY3-F1
#
_cell.length_a   1.000
_cell.length_b   1.000
_cell.length_c   1.000
_cell.angle_alpha   90.00
_cell.angle_beta   90.00
_cell.angle_gamma   90.00
#
_symmetry.space_group_name_H-M   'P 1'
#
loop_
_entity.id
_entity.type
_entity.pdbx_description
1 polymer ?
#
loop_
_entity_poly.entity_id
_entity_poly.type
_entity_poly.pdbx_seq_one_letter_code
_entity_poly.pdbx_strand_id
1 'polypeptide(L)'
;VDLSTEKQFESVVQIIDRFPNSKCTLSLNFLPERALLLSLPPFHDLTLRSSQQVSTDLFFKLLVAHTNIFLKNVPITSTELTSAIQIIGDDQRTRTVDFQAPHKTVTECLAENGITEAGEKCRERFDVITPLQLGLMKLCCMKCFIILNGFSWEYHDSTVNVTITNSKQ
;
A
#
# COMPACT_ATOMS: atom_id res chain seq x y z
N VAL A 1 15.94 7.26 8.30
CA VAL A 1 16.85 6.46 9.17
C VAL A 1 16.38 5.01 9.11
N ASP A 2 17.30 4.04 8.97
CA ASP A 2 16.97 2.61 9.04
C ASP A 2 17.14 2.11 10.48
N LEU A 3 16.06 1.62 11.08
CA LEU A 3 16.06 1.16 12.48
C LEU A 3 15.77 -0.33 12.55
N SER A 4 16.50 -1.03 13.41
CA SER A 4 16.39 -2.48 13.59
C SER A 4 15.92 -2.89 14.98
N THR A 5 15.77 -1.94 15.92
CA THR A 5 15.35 -2.21 17.31
C THR A 5 14.39 -1.15 17.86
N GLU A 6 13.56 -1.54 18.82
CA GLU A 6 12.62 -0.65 19.52
C GLU A 6 13.33 0.55 20.18
N LYS A 7 14.47 0.30 20.85
CA LYS A 7 15.24 1.36 21.55
C LYS A 7 15.72 2.45 20.61
N GLN A 8 16.16 2.07 19.40
CA GLN A 8 16.56 3.04 18.38
C GLN A 8 15.35 3.83 17.87
N PHE A 9 14.20 3.17 17.75
CA PHE A 9 12.95 3.80 17.35
C PHE A 9 12.47 4.84 18.36
N GLU A 10 12.43 4.52 19.65
CA GLU A 10 12.12 5.47 20.73
C GLU A 10 13.04 6.70 20.70
N SER A 11 14.34 6.48 20.49
CA SER A 11 15.33 7.57 20.41
C SER A 11 15.08 8.49 19.20
N VAL A 12 14.65 7.92 18.08
CA VAL A 12 14.33 8.69 16.86
C VAL A 12 13.03 9.48 17.01
N VAL A 13 12.03 8.93 17.70
CA VAL A 13 10.79 9.66 18.01
C VAL A 13 11.09 10.96 18.76
N GLN A 14 11.95 10.90 19.78
CA GLN A 14 12.37 12.09 20.54
C GLN A 14 13.10 13.14 19.69
N ILE A 15 13.80 12.72 18.63
CA ILE A 15 14.48 13.63 17.71
C ILE A 15 13.47 14.31 16.78
N ILE A 16 12.50 13.55 16.26
CA ILE A 16 11.47 14.07 15.35
C ILE A 16 10.65 15.16 16.03
N ASP A 17 10.31 14.98 17.30
CA ASP A 17 9.58 15.99 18.09
C ASP A 17 10.31 17.34 18.16
N ARG A 18 11.65 17.35 18.01
CA ARG A 18 12.45 18.58 18.00
C ARG A 18 12.44 19.31 16.66
N PHE A 19 11.98 18.67 15.57
CA PHE A 19 12.02 19.22 14.22
C PHE A 19 10.68 19.05 13.48
N PRO A 20 9.57 19.62 13.99
CA PRO A 20 8.22 19.35 13.50
C PRO A 20 7.94 19.78 12.05
N ASN A 21 8.73 20.71 11.51
CA ASN A 21 8.56 21.22 10.14
C ASN A 21 9.42 20.48 9.10
N SER A 22 10.21 19.49 9.51
CA SER A 22 11.08 18.76 8.60
C SER A 22 10.31 17.69 7.84
N LYS A 23 10.65 17.49 6.57
CA LYS A 23 10.20 16.31 5.82
C LYS A 23 10.96 15.10 6.34
N CYS A 24 10.28 14.30 7.16
CA CYS A 24 10.86 13.10 7.74
C CYS A 24 10.51 11.86 6.90
N THR A 25 11.49 10.97 6.76
CA THR A 25 11.36 9.63 6.16
C THR A 25 11.82 8.60 7.18
N LEU A 26 10.97 7.62 7.46
CA LEU A 26 11.22 6.55 8.43
C LEU A 26 11.19 5.18 7.74
N SER A 27 12.22 4.38 8.01
CA SER A 27 12.33 3.00 7.51
C SER A 27 12.64 2.06 8.67
N LEU A 28 11.76 1.09 8.88
CA LEU A 28 11.82 0.14 9.99
C LEU A 28 11.93 -1.26 9.40
N ASN A 29 12.89 -2.04 9.88
CA ASN A 29 13.05 -3.44 9.48
C ASN A 29 12.30 -4.42 10.39
N PHE A 30 11.46 -3.89 11.29
CA PHE A 30 10.61 -4.62 12.22
C PHE A 30 9.26 -3.91 12.35
N LEU A 31 8.30 -4.54 13.02
CA LEU A 31 7.00 -3.95 13.35
C LEU A 31 7.04 -3.50 14.82
N PRO A 32 7.09 -2.18 15.12
CA PRO A 32 7.09 -1.69 16.49
C PRO A 32 5.78 -1.96 17.22
N GLU A 33 5.74 -1.63 18.50
CA GLU A 33 4.48 -1.64 19.23
C GLU A 33 3.44 -0.75 18.54
N ARG A 34 2.23 -1.29 18.36
CA ARG A 34 1.13 -0.63 17.65
C ARG A 34 0.82 0.77 18.19
N ALA A 35 0.78 0.94 19.51
CA ALA A 35 0.48 2.23 20.12
C ALA A 35 1.54 3.28 19.76
N LEU A 36 2.81 2.89 19.80
CA LEU A 36 3.93 3.76 19.47
C LEU A 36 3.94 4.13 17.99
N LEU A 37 3.74 3.15 17.11
CA LEU A 37 3.64 3.38 15.67
C LEU A 37 2.49 4.33 15.30
N LEU A 38 1.35 4.26 16.00
CA LEU A 38 0.20 5.14 15.78
C LEU A 38 0.34 6.52 16.44
N SER A 39 1.24 6.67 17.42
CA SER A 39 1.56 7.98 18.01
C SER A 39 2.50 8.82 17.14
N LEU A 40 3.05 8.24 16.07
CA LEU A 40 3.97 8.94 15.20
C LEU A 40 3.31 10.12 14.48
N PRO A 41 4.03 11.23 14.30
CA PRO A 41 3.56 12.30 13.44
C PRO A 41 3.48 11.82 11.97
N PRO A 42 2.68 12.48 11.12
CA PRO A 42 2.63 12.17 9.69
C PRO A 42 3.99 12.31 9.00
N PHE A 43 4.60 11.18 8.63
CA PHE A 43 5.77 11.14 7.75
C PHE A 43 5.42 11.35 6.27
N HIS A 44 6.41 11.85 5.53
CA HIS A 44 6.35 11.87 4.07
C HIS A 44 6.41 10.44 3.52
N ASP A 45 7.41 9.67 3.97
CA ASP A 45 7.58 8.27 3.63
C ASP A 45 7.71 7.42 4.91
N LEU A 46 6.86 6.41 5.04
CA LEU A 46 6.93 5.39 6.08
C LEU A 46 7.13 4.02 5.42
N THR A 47 8.23 3.35 5.73
CA THR A 47 8.54 2.00 5.23
C THR A 47 8.60 1.02 6.41
N LEU A 48 7.75 -0.01 6.41
CA LEU A 48 7.85 -1.16 7.32
C LEU A 48 8.23 -2.42 6.52
N ARG A 49 9.49 -2.84 6.65
CA ARG A 49 10.06 -4.03 5.99
C ARG A 49 10.01 -5.29 6.88
N SER A 50 9.15 -5.29 7.89
CA SER A 50 8.97 -6.40 8.81
C SER A 50 8.56 -7.69 8.07
N SER A 51 9.00 -8.85 8.57
CA SER A 51 8.43 -10.14 8.17
C SER A 51 7.07 -10.40 8.82
N GLN A 52 6.77 -9.70 9.92
CA GLN A 52 5.50 -9.81 10.62
C GLN A 52 4.38 -9.20 9.79
N GLN A 53 3.20 -9.82 9.88
CA GLN A 53 2.00 -9.36 9.20
C GLN A 53 1.49 -8.05 9.82
N VAL A 54 1.21 -7.06 8.96
CA VAL A 54 0.55 -5.81 9.39
C VAL A 54 -0.96 -6.04 9.37
N SER A 55 -1.61 -5.99 10.54
CA SER A 55 -3.07 -6.16 10.62
C SER A 55 -3.80 -5.12 9.74
N THR A 56 -4.93 -5.49 9.17
CA THR A 56 -5.68 -4.61 8.26
C THR A 56 -6.15 -3.31 8.92
N ASP A 57 -6.57 -3.34 10.19
CA ASP A 57 -6.90 -2.10 10.94
C ASP A 57 -5.69 -1.15 11.04
N LEU A 58 -4.50 -1.69 11.36
CA LEU A 58 -3.28 -0.90 11.41
C LEU A 58 -2.94 -0.35 10.03
N PHE A 59 -3.07 -1.16 8.97
CA PHE A 59 -2.88 -0.69 7.59
C PHE A 59 -3.74 0.53 7.28
N PHE A 60 -5.05 0.50 7.57
CA PHE A 60 -5.93 1.65 7.29
C PHE A 60 -5.61 2.87 8.15
N LYS A 61 -5.19 2.69 9.41
CA LYS A 61 -4.78 3.82 10.26
C LYS A 61 -3.52 4.48 9.73
N LEU A 62 -2.52 3.68 9.33
CA LEU A 62 -1.32 4.18 8.67
C LEU A 62 -1.66 4.86 7.35
N LEU A 63 -2.54 4.23 6.56
CA LEU A 63 -3.04 4.75 5.29
C LEU A 63 -3.58 6.16 5.47
N VAL A 64 -4.45 6.42 6.44
CA VAL A 64 -5.01 7.77 6.65
C VAL A 64 -3.94 8.77 7.10
N ALA A 65 -3.01 8.35 7.97
CA ALA A 65 -2.02 9.23 8.58
C ALA A 65 -0.91 9.68 7.59
N HIS A 66 -0.34 8.76 6.81
CA HIS A 66 0.90 9.00 6.06
C HIS A 66 0.69 9.10 4.54
N THR A 67 1.46 9.95 3.85
CA THR A 67 1.29 10.16 2.40
C THR A 67 1.87 9.02 1.57
N ASN A 68 3.10 8.60 1.88
CA ASN A 68 3.74 7.49 1.19
C ASN A 68 4.04 6.38 2.18
N ILE A 69 3.58 5.17 1.84
CA ILE A 69 3.62 4.03 2.73
C ILE A 69 4.13 2.83 1.96
N PHE A 70 5.09 2.11 2.54
CA PHE A 70 5.54 0.82 2.04
C PHE A 70 5.40 -0.23 3.15
N LEU A 71 4.55 -1.24 2.95
CA LEU A 71 4.26 -2.26 3.96
C LEU A 71 4.39 -3.66 3.39
N LYS A 72 5.21 -4.50 4.02
CA LYS A 72 5.19 -5.93 3.71
C LYS A 72 3.99 -6.61 4.37
N ASN A 73 3.46 -7.62 3.68
CA ASN A 73 2.45 -8.56 4.17
C ASN A 73 1.22 -7.94 4.84
N VAL A 74 0.25 -7.48 4.02
CA VAL A 74 -1.03 -6.96 4.51
C VAL A 74 -2.16 -7.93 4.13
N PRO A 75 -2.87 -8.56 5.09
CA PRO A 75 -3.93 -9.52 4.83
C PRO A 75 -5.25 -8.81 4.54
N ILE A 76 -5.31 -8.10 3.42
CA ILE A 76 -6.54 -7.45 2.99
C ILE A 76 -7.43 -8.40 2.18
N THR A 77 -8.71 -8.12 2.20
CA THR A 77 -9.76 -8.69 1.33
C THR A 77 -9.97 -7.82 0.08
N SER A 78 -10.75 -8.31 -0.89
CA SER A 78 -11.10 -7.55 -2.11
C SER A 78 -11.81 -6.22 -1.77
N THR A 79 -12.76 -6.27 -0.84
CA THR A 79 -13.51 -5.10 -0.37
C THR A 79 -12.60 -4.07 0.28
N GLU A 80 -11.62 -4.52 1.08
CA GLU A 80 -10.65 -3.64 1.73
C GLU A 80 -9.66 -3.05 0.71
N LEU A 81 -9.23 -3.81 -0.29
CA LEU A 81 -8.43 -3.28 -1.41
C LEU A 81 -9.18 -2.17 -2.14
N THR A 82 -10.45 -2.40 -2.47
CA THR A 82 -11.32 -1.38 -3.09
C THR A 82 -11.46 -0.14 -2.21
N SER A 83 -11.63 -0.34 -0.90
CA SER A 83 -11.72 0.77 0.07
C SER A 83 -10.41 1.57 0.14
N ALA A 84 -9.26 0.90 0.09
CA ALA A 84 -7.96 1.56 0.06
C ALA A 84 -7.79 2.40 -1.22
N ILE A 85 -8.18 1.87 -2.39
CA ILE A 85 -8.16 2.59 -3.66
C ILE A 85 -9.02 3.87 -3.58
N GLN A 86 -10.24 3.76 -3.02
CA GLN A 86 -11.14 4.92 -2.83
C GLN A 86 -10.53 5.98 -1.90
N ILE A 87 -10.02 5.57 -0.72
CA ILE A 87 -9.38 6.48 0.24
C ILE A 87 -8.22 7.23 -0.41
N ILE A 88 -7.37 6.53 -1.17
CA ILE A 88 -6.23 7.12 -1.86
C ILE A 88 -6.69 8.08 -2.96
N GLY A 89 -7.70 7.69 -3.74
CA GLY A 89 -8.23 8.49 -4.85
C GLY A 89 -8.94 9.78 -4.43
N ASP A 90 -9.56 9.79 -3.24
CA ASP A 90 -10.24 10.98 -2.70
C ASP A 90 -9.30 11.94 -1.95
N ASP A 91 -8.10 11.49 -1.59
CA ASP A 91 -7.12 12.33 -0.90
C ASP A 91 -6.58 13.42 -1.85
N GLN A 92 -6.50 14.64 -1.35
CA GLN A 92 -6.03 15.82 -2.10
C GLN A 92 -4.49 15.91 -2.16
N ARG A 93 -3.79 15.19 -1.28
CA ARG A 93 -2.32 15.12 -1.23
C ARG A 93 -1.83 14.16 -2.31
N THR A 94 -0.61 14.36 -2.83
CA THR A 94 0.03 13.28 -3.62
C THR A 94 0.34 12.12 -2.70
N ARG A 95 -0.06 10.91 -3.09
CA ARG A 95 0.12 9.70 -2.30
C ARG A 95 0.56 8.53 -3.14
N THR A 96 1.43 7.71 -2.55
CA THR A 96 1.79 6.41 -3.08
C THR A 96 1.81 5.39 -1.96
N VAL A 97 1.00 4.34 -2.10
CA VAL A 97 0.91 3.26 -1.12
C VAL A 97 1.32 1.98 -1.81
N ASP A 98 2.35 1.35 -1.27
CA ASP A 98 2.90 0.10 -1.75
C ASP A 98 2.77 -0.96 -0.66
N PHE A 99 2.20 -2.11 -1.00
CA PHE A 99 2.10 -3.21 -0.08
C PHE A 99 2.02 -4.57 -0.76
N GLN A 100 2.35 -5.61 -0.02
CA GLN A 100 2.17 -7.00 -0.47
C GLN A 100 0.81 -7.52 -0.03
N ALA A 101 -0.01 -7.94 -0.99
CA ALA A 101 -1.30 -8.58 -0.76
C ALA A 101 -1.29 -10.04 -1.20
N PRO A 102 -2.14 -10.90 -0.62
CA PRO A 102 -2.36 -12.24 -1.15
C PRO A 102 -2.82 -12.19 -2.60
N HIS A 103 -2.24 -13.05 -3.45
CA HIS A 103 -2.60 -13.15 -4.87
C HIS A 103 -4.11 -13.38 -5.07
N LYS A 104 -4.69 -14.28 -4.28
CA LYS A 104 -6.13 -14.57 -4.26
C LYS A 104 -6.97 -13.29 -4.11
N THR A 105 -6.62 -12.43 -3.16
CA THR A 105 -7.33 -11.16 -2.94
C THR A 105 -7.28 -10.26 -4.17
N VAL A 106 -6.11 -10.14 -4.80
CA VAL A 106 -5.95 -9.29 -6.01
C VAL A 106 -6.80 -9.86 -7.14
N THR A 107 -6.73 -11.17 -7.36
CA THR A 107 -7.52 -11.86 -8.40
C THR A 107 -9.02 -11.71 -8.19
N GLU A 108 -9.50 -11.87 -6.97
CA GLU A 108 -10.91 -11.67 -6.61
C GLU A 108 -11.36 -10.24 -6.90
N CYS A 109 -10.57 -9.24 -6.52
CA CYS A 109 -10.85 -7.83 -6.81
C CYS A 109 -10.94 -7.53 -8.31
N LEU A 110 -10.00 -8.05 -9.10
CA LEU A 110 -10.02 -7.90 -10.55
C LEU A 110 -11.27 -8.57 -11.16
N ALA A 111 -11.57 -9.81 -10.77
CA ALA A 111 -12.71 -10.57 -11.27
C ALA A 111 -14.06 -9.92 -10.92
N GLU A 112 -14.22 -9.43 -9.69
CA GLU A 112 -15.43 -8.70 -9.23
C GLU A 112 -15.70 -7.44 -10.07
N ASN A 113 -14.64 -6.83 -10.62
CA ASN A 113 -14.71 -5.67 -11.51
C ASN A 113 -14.69 -6.03 -13.01
N GLY A 114 -14.80 -7.31 -13.35
CA GLY A 114 -14.89 -7.80 -14.73
C GLY A 114 -13.55 -7.94 -15.46
N ILE A 115 -12.43 -7.65 -14.79
CA ILE A 115 -11.11 -7.88 -15.37
C ILE A 115 -10.84 -9.38 -15.34
N THR A 116 -10.62 -9.95 -16.52
CA THR A 116 -10.28 -11.36 -16.71
C THR A 116 -8.93 -11.49 -17.39
N GLU A 117 -8.37 -12.70 -17.41
CA GLU A 117 -7.14 -13.02 -18.13
C GLU A 117 -7.19 -12.63 -19.61
N ALA A 118 -8.34 -12.80 -20.26
CA ALA A 118 -8.55 -12.43 -21.65
C ALA A 118 -8.57 -10.90 -21.91
N GLY A 119 -8.59 -10.06 -20.86
CA GLY A 119 -8.38 -8.62 -20.96
C GLY A 119 -9.53 -7.78 -21.54
N GLU A 120 -10.67 -8.38 -21.89
CA GLU A 120 -11.61 -7.76 -22.85
C GLU A 120 -12.92 -7.16 -22.29
N LYS A 121 -13.23 -7.24 -20.98
CA LYS A 121 -14.46 -6.62 -20.45
C LYS A 121 -14.29 -5.96 -19.09
N CYS A 122 -13.62 -4.82 -19.05
CA CYS A 122 -13.74 -3.94 -17.89
C CYS A 122 -15.20 -3.47 -17.73
N ARG A 123 -15.75 -3.67 -16.53
CA ARG A 123 -16.88 -2.84 -16.08
C ARG A 123 -16.35 -1.41 -15.86
N GLU A 124 -17.23 -0.43 -15.88
CA GLU A 124 -17.02 1.04 -15.83
C GLU A 124 -16.02 1.60 -14.77
N ARG A 125 -15.43 0.76 -13.91
CA ARG A 125 -14.58 1.16 -12.78
C ARG A 125 -13.07 1.08 -13.03
N PHE A 126 -12.62 0.18 -13.90
CA PHE A 126 -11.19 0.01 -14.16
C PHE A 126 -10.90 0.16 -15.66
N ASP A 127 -9.79 0.80 -16.00
CA ASP A 127 -9.23 0.78 -17.35
C ASP A 127 -7.89 0.06 -17.32
N VAL A 128 -7.69 -0.96 -18.15
CA VAL A 128 -6.38 -1.62 -18.29
C VAL A 128 -5.49 -0.73 -19.17
N ILE A 129 -4.48 -0.08 -18.55
CA ILE A 129 -3.56 0.81 -19.25
C ILE A 129 -2.45 0.01 -19.93
N THR A 130 -1.95 -1.03 -19.25
CA THR A 130 -0.92 -1.92 -19.81
C THR A 130 -1.31 -3.35 -19.48
N PRO A 131 -1.51 -4.21 -20.51
CA PRO A 131 -1.81 -5.61 -20.29
C PRO A 131 -0.66 -6.29 -19.56
N LEU A 132 -0.94 -7.43 -18.93
CA LEU A 132 0.03 -8.18 -18.15
C LEU A 132 1.25 -8.55 -19.01
N GLN A 133 2.39 -7.90 -18.76
CA GLN A 133 3.66 -8.19 -19.42
C GLN A 133 4.71 -8.44 -18.36
N LEU A 134 5.37 -9.61 -18.41
CA LEU A 134 6.45 -9.97 -17.47
C LEU A 134 6.04 -9.88 -15.99
N GLY A 135 4.80 -10.22 -15.67
CA GLY A 135 4.28 -10.15 -14.30
C GLY A 135 3.92 -8.75 -13.81
N LEU A 136 3.94 -7.75 -14.71
CA LEU A 136 3.55 -6.37 -14.44
C LEU A 136 2.21 -6.06 -15.12
N MET A 137 1.24 -5.57 -14.34
CA MET A 137 -0.03 -5.06 -14.85
C MET A 137 -0.23 -3.62 -14.39
N LYS A 138 -0.71 -2.75 -15.28
CA LYS A 138 -1.07 -1.37 -14.93
C LYS A 138 -2.54 -1.11 -15.18
N LEU A 139 -3.20 -0.58 -14.17
CA LEU A 139 -4.62 -0.28 -14.17
C LEU A 139 -4.85 1.19 -13.83
N CYS A 140 -5.88 1.78 -14.42
CA CYS A 140 -6.53 2.97 -13.91
C CYS A 140 -7.77 2.52 -13.14
N CYS A 141 -8.03 3.09 -11.97
CA CYS A 141 -9.28 2.91 -11.28
C CYS A 141 -9.61 4.19 -10.53
N MET A 142 -10.80 4.75 -10.77
CA MET A 142 -11.20 6.03 -10.17
C MET A 142 -10.15 7.12 -10.47
N LYS A 143 -9.59 7.75 -9.43
CA LYS A 143 -8.51 8.74 -9.50
C LYS A 143 -7.15 8.14 -9.13
N CYS A 144 -6.94 6.85 -9.41
CA CYS A 144 -5.73 6.11 -9.03
C CYS A 144 -5.11 5.36 -10.21
N PHE A 145 -3.78 5.38 -10.25
CA PHE A 145 -2.98 4.42 -10.98
C PHE A 145 -2.59 3.27 -10.05
N ILE A 146 -2.82 2.05 -10.52
CA ILE A 146 -2.51 0.83 -9.78
C ILE A 146 -1.51 0.02 -10.59
N ILE A 147 -0.43 -0.39 -9.93
CA ILE A 147 0.60 -1.26 -10.50
C ILE A 147 0.61 -2.55 -9.71
N LEU A 148 0.42 -3.66 -10.40
CA LEU A 148 0.53 -5.00 -9.84
C LEU A 148 1.85 -5.60 -10.34
N ASN A 149 2.78 -5.87 -9.44
CA ASN A 149 4.08 -6.45 -9.77
C ASN A 149 4.21 -7.85 -9.14
N GLY A 150 4.62 -8.81 -9.98
CA GLY A 150 4.61 -10.24 -9.64
C GLY A 150 3.23 -10.89 -9.78
N PHE A 151 2.29 -10.26 -10.50
CA PHE A 151 0.97 -10.82 -10.73
C PHE A 151 0.98 -11.82 -11.89
N SER A 152 0.24 -12.92 -11.78
CA SER A 152 -0.03 -13.87 -12.86
C SER A 152 -1.32 -14.61 -12.59
N TRP A 153 -2.18 -14.84 -13.58
CA TRP A 153 -3.45 -15.53 -13.36
C TRP A 153 -3.31 -16.98 -12.87
N GLU A 154 -2.18 -17.62 -13.15
CA GLU A 154 -1.94 -19.05 -12.88
C GLU A 154 -1.40 -19.35 -11.47
N TYR A 155 -0.80 -18.38 -10.77
CA TYR A 155 -0.03 -18.61 -9.54
C TYR A 155 -0.72 -18.13 -8.26
N HIS A 156 -1.59 -18.98 -7.70
CA HIS A 156 -2.48 -18.63 -6.60
C HIS A 156 -1.83 -18.51 -5.19
N ASP A 157 -0.69 -19.16 -4.95
CA ASP A 157 -0.06 -19.23 -3.61
C ASP A 157 1.03 -18.17 -3.37
N SER A 158 1.01 -17.08 -4.13
CA SER A 158 2.00 -16.01 -4.06
C SER A 158 1.44 -14.73 -3.42
N THR A 159 2.32 -13.77 -3.14
CA THR A 159 1.94 -12.39 -2.86
C THR A 159 2.21 -11.52 -4.07
N VAL A 160 1.40 -10.48 -4.23
CA VAL A 160 1.50 -9.50 -5.31
C VAL A 160 1.89 -8.18 -4.67
N ASN A 161 2.89 -7.50 -5.22
CA ASN A 161 3.18 -6.14 -4.80
C ASN A 161 2.17 -5.21 -5.50
N VAL A 162 1.37 -4.52 -4.71
CA VAL A 162 0.34 -3.60 -5.15
C VAL A 162 0.81 -2.20 -4.83
N THR A 163 1.06 -1.40 -5.86
CA THR A 163 1.34 0.03 -5.72
C THR A 163 0.13 0.82 -6.19
N ILE A 164 -0.39 1.70 -5.35
CA ILE A 164 -1.52 2.58 -5.65
C ILE A 164 -1.06 4.03 -5.51
N THR A 165 -1.18 4.81 -6.58
CA THR A 165 -0.84 6.22 -6.60
C THR A 165 -2.04 7.02 -7.05
N ASN A 166 -2.40 8.07 -6.31
CA ASN A 166 -3.48 8.95 -6.79
C ASN A 166 -3.00 9.83 -7.96
N SER A 167 -3.84 9.96 -8.97
CA SER A 167 -3.65 10.91 -10.05
C SER A 167 -4.06 12.29 -9.54
N LYS A 168 -3.10 13.21 -9.40
CA LYS A 168 -3.43 14.62 -9.26
C LYS A 168 -4.13 15.10 -10.53
N GLN A 169 -5.31 15.68 -10.37
CA GLN A 169 -5.92 16.55 -11.38
C GLN A 169 -5.28 17.93 -11.32
#